data_AF-A0A5Q4DFK5-F1
#
_entry.id   AF-A0A5Q4DFK5-F1
#
_cell.length_a   1.000
_cell.length_b   1.000
_cell.length_c   1.000
_cell.angle_alpha   90.00
_cell.angle_beta   90.00
_cell.angle_gamma   90.00
#
_symmetry.space_group_name_H-M   'P 1'
#
loop_
_entity.id
_entity.type
_entity.pdbx_description
1 polymer ?
#
loop_
_entity_poly.entity_id
_entity_poly.type
_entity_poly.pdbx_seq_one_letter_code
_entity_poly.pdbx_strand_id
1 'polypeptide(L)'
;MAHLATPVTDHDGVPPPGGELEDQLHPFVLPPDPLQVQPDRALVGKGLHPEDAAGEWTGIGHGLCGLHQRDPSGPGVELDREGRVPQVQHDPPRRSLQEERTDTPAPEGLVELTGHGPGQEGVPSHAHPVRYSRQTGFDTPRCLVYRPARAGCTRSDAWRWGWPPGPDPAFEPLPRTPGDPVSESPSGSPRKRATIRDFLAMKERGERITVLTCHDVLFARILEEAGVDMILVGDSLGQVALGYDSTLPVTLDDMIHHAKAVGRGAPATFTVVDLPFLSYQVSAEDALRSAGRVLKETGAEAVKLEGGDAAAVATVARLVAAGIPVMGHLGLTPQSVHALGGYRVQGRGTGAATRMLDEARALEEAGAFAVVLELVPGPLAERISGGLTIPTIGIGAGPGCDGQVLVLADALGLNPGFTPRFLHRFADLHGEALRGARDFVAQVRDGAYPGRAHTFESEGPA
;
A
#
# COMPACT_ATOMS: atom_id res chain seq x y z
N MET A 1 -5.67 48.77 -10.86
CA MET A 1 -4.95 49.67 -11.78
C MET A 1 -4.04 48.78 -12.63
N ALA A 2 -4.47 48.11 -13.70
CA ALA A 2 -5.10 48.55 -14.96
C ALA A 2 -4.21 49.49 -15.79
N HIS A 3 -3.60 48.96 -16.87
CA HIS A 3 -3.67 49.42 -18.28
C HIS A 3 -2.82 48.47 -19.18
N LEU A 4 -3.47 47.64 -20.03
CA LEU A 4 -3.67 47.74 -21.52
C LEU A 4 -2.48 47.14 -22.33
N ALA A 5 -2.53 45.96 -22.99
CA ALA A 5 -3.29 45.48 -24.18
C ALA A 5 -2.80 46.05 -25.54
N THR A 6 -1.86 45.38 -26.25
CA THR A 6 -1.98 44.57 -27.53
C THR A 6 -2.02 45.36 -28.87
N PRO A 7 -1.84 44.76 -30.08
CA PRO A 7 -0.82 43.82 -30.60
C PRO A 7 -0.30 44.21 -32.03
N VAL A 8 0.67 43.49 -32.61
CA VAL A 8 0.96 43.49 -34.08
C VAL A 8 1.24 42.06 -34.57
N THR A 9 0.70 41.78 -35.76
CA THR A 9 0.45 40.53 -36.49
C THR A 9 1.61 40.00 -37.36
N ASP A 10 1.56 38.68 -37.60
CA ASP A 10 1.98 37.83 -38.74
C ASP A 10 3.26 38.09 -39.54
N HIS A 11 4.05 37.00 -39.70
CA HIS A 11 4.34 36.48 -41.04
C HIS A 11 4.82 35.00 -41.00
N ASP A 12 4.10 34.17 -41.75
CA ASP A 12 4.44 32.83 -42.22
C ASP A 12 5.76 32.80 -43.03
N GLY A 13 6.46 31.65 -43.02
CA GLY A 13 7.48 31.38 -44.03
C GLY A 13 8.40 30.17 -43.78
N VAL A 14 8.01 28.99 -44.28
CA VAL A 14 8.86 27.80 -44.55
C VAL A 14 8.33 27.19 -45.86
N PRO A 15 9.11 26.49 -46.74
CA PRO A 15 10.56 26.49 -47.06
C PRO A 15 10.80 26.67 -48.59
N PRO A 16 12.04 26.47 -49.10
CA PRO A 16 12.20 25.50 -50.19
C PRO A 16 13.49 24.61 -50.11
N PRO A 17 13.65 23.61 -51.00
CA PRO A 17 14.32 22.34 -50.73
C PRO A 17 15.67 22.15 -51.45
N GLY A 18 16.34 21.03 -51.14
CA GLY A 18 17.24 20.34 -52.06
C GLY A 18 18.74 20.50 -51.76
N GLY A 19 19.40 19.38 -51.51
CA GLY A 19 20.86 19.31 -51.35
C GLY A 19 21.30 17.94 -50.85
N GLU A 20 21.28 16.96 -51.76
CA GLU A 20 21.96 15.67 -51.62
C GLU A 20 23.45 15.88 -51.31
N LEU A 21 24.00 15.09 -50.38
CA LEU A 21 25.44 14.79 -50.33
C LEU A 21 25.61 13.37 -49.80
N GLU A 22 26.05 12.51 -50.72
CA GLU A 22 26.41 11.12 -50.57
C GLU A 22 27.67 10.90 -49.71
N ASP A 23 27.73 9.71 -49.11
CA ASP A 23 28.88 8.83 -48.93
C ASP A 23 30.22 9.41 -48.46
N GLN A 24 30.59 9.10 -47.21
CA GLN A 24 31.91 8.53 -46.88
C GLN A 24 31.80 7.49 -45.76
N LEU A 25 31.57 6.23 -46.17
CA LEU A 25 31.82 5.03 -45.38
C LEU A 25 33.33 4.76 -45.36
N HIS A 26 33.95 4.77 -44.18
CA HIS A 26 35.26 4.16 -43.95
C HIS A 26 35.09 2.87 -43.15
N PRO A 27 35.58 1.72 -43.65
CA PRO A 27 35.42 0.43 -42.98
C PRO A 27 36.43 0.26 -41.86
N PHE A 28 35.95 0.11 -40.62
CA PHE A 28 36.78 -0.33 -39.51
C PHE A 28 36.86 -1.86 -39.52
N VAL A 29 38.03 -2.37 -39.88
CA VAL A 29 38.36 -3.80 -39.96
C VAL A 29 38.70 -4.32 -38.55
N LEU A 30 37.93 -5.29 -38.06
CA LEU A 30 38.25 -6.06 -36.86
C LEU A 30 39.31 -7.14 -37.19
N PRO A 31 40.34 -7.35 -36.36
CA PRO A 31 41.21 -8.51 -36.47
C PRO A 31 40.55 -9.79 -35.92
N PRO A 32 40.94 -10.98 -36.42
CA PRO A 32 40.23 -12.23 -36.19
C PRO A 32 40.52 -12.86 -34.83
N ASP A 33 39.48 -13.55 -34.34
CA ASP A 33 39.45 -14.44 -33.19
C ASP A 33 40.25 -15.73 -33.46
N PRO A 34 41.04 -16.23 -32.49
CA PRO A 34 41.38 -17.65 -32.47
C PRO A 34 41.13 -18.26 -31.09
N LEU A 35 40.18 -19.19 -31.01
CA LEU A 35 40.41 -20.58 -30.57
C LEU A 35 39.07 -21.30 -30.38
N GLN A 36 38.73 -22.13 -31.36
CA GLN A 36 37.84 -23.27 -31.14
C GLN A 36 38.62 -24.40 -30.49
N VAL A 37 38.14 -24.88 -29.35
CA VAL A 37 38.56 -26.15 -28.74
C VAL A 37 37.32 -27.00 -28.51
N GLN A 38 37.19 -28.07 -29.31
CA GLN A 38 36.54 -29.34 -28.98
C GLN A 38 37.27 -30.42 -29.82
N PRO A 39 37.25 -31.73 -29.47
CA PRO A 39 36.34 -32.41 -28.54
C PRO A 39 37.06 -33.37 -27.56
N ASP A 40 36.33 -33.93 -26.57
CA ASP A 40 36.55 -35.34 -26.27
C ASP A 40 35.32 -36.07 -25.72
N ARG A 41 35.24 -37.34 -26.12
CA ARG A 41 34.12 -38.29 -26.01
C ARG A 41 34.18 -39.11 -24.71
N ALA A 42 32.99 -39.69 -24.40
CA ALA A 42 32.71 -40.88 -23.58
C ALA A 42 32.74 -40.64 -22.05
N LEU A 43 31.73 -41.06 -21.28
CA LEU A 43 31.22 -42.43 -21.18
C LEU A 43 29.73 -42.50 -20.84
N VAL A 44 29.06 -43.42 -21.53
CA VAL A 44 27.74 -43.99 -21.20
C VAL A 44 27.91 -44.97 -20.05
N GLY A 45 27.02 -44.91 -19.03
CA GLY A 45 27.04 -45.84 -17.92
C GLY A 45 25.74 -45.88 -17.11
N LYS A 46 24.79 -46.69 -17.59
CA LYS A 46 23.78 -47.51 -16.90
C LYS A 46 23.07 -46.97 -15.64
N GLY A 47 21.73 -46.99 -15.70
CA GLY A 47 20.84 -46.71 -14.59
C GLY A 47 20.73 -47.83 -13.56
N LEU A 48 20.14 -47.46 -12.42
CA LEU A 48 19.57 -48.34 -11.41
C LEU A 48 18.31 -47.67 -10.83
N HIS A 49 17.23 -48.43 -10.82
CA HIS A 49 15.95 -48.17 -10.13
C HIS A 49 16.15 -48.11 -8.60
N PRO A 50 15.37 -47.32 -7.85
CA PRO A 50 15.19 -47.51 -6.42
C PRO A 50 13.86 -48.20 -6.12
N GLU A 51 13.93 -49.37 -5.49
CA GLU A 51 12.87 -49.95 -4.68
C GLU A 51 13.33 -49.99 -3.22
N ASP A 52 12.40 -49.65 -2.33
CA ASP A 52 12.31 -49.97 -0.91
C ASP A 52 13.44 -49.59 0.06
N ALA A 53 13.17 -48.56 0.87
CA ALA A 53 13.36 -48.65 2.32
C ALA A 53 12.59 -47.54 3.05
N ALA A 54 11.39 -47.90 3.51
CA ALA A 54 10.78 -47.28 4.69
C ALA A 54 11.59 -47.69 5.94
N GLY A 55 11.78 -46.77 6.88
CA GLY A 55 12.48 -47.09 8.12
C GLY A 55 12.60 -45.88 9.04
N GLU A 56 11.70 -45.84 10.02
CA GLU A 56 11.64 -44.94 11.16
C GLU A 56 13.02 -44.73 11.84
N TRP A 57 13.31 -43.49 12.25
CA TRP A 57 14.38 -43.21 13.21
C TRP A 57 13.85 -42.35 14.36
N THR A 58 13.53 -43.04 15.44
CA THR A 58 13.45 -42.52 16.81
C THR A 58 14.85 -42.28 17.38
N GLY A 59 15.00 -41.22 18.17
CA GLY A 59 15.72 -41.30 19.45
C GLY A 59 17.24 -41.09 19.46
N ILE A 60 17.63 -39.87 19.83
CA ILE A 60 18.55 -39.51 20.94
C ILE A 60 19.85 -40.33 21.09
N GLY A 61 20.99 -39.65 21.07
CA GLY A 61 22.19 -40.15 21.75
C GLY A 61 23.49 -39.41 21.45
N HIS A 62 23.94 -38.61 22.41
CA HIS A 62 25.25 -37.95 22.49
C HIS A 62 26.47 -38.85 22.20
N GLY A 63 27.57 -38.26 21.72
CA GLY A 63 28.89 -38.89 21.85
C GLY A 63 30.03 -38.27 21.02
N LEU A 64 30.70 -37.31 21.65
CA LEU A 64 32.03 -36.70 21.39
C LEU A 64 33.14 -37.50 20.67
N CYS A 65 34.14 -36.70 20.23
CA CYS A 65 35.51 -36.98 19.74
C CYS A 65 35.61 -37.22 18.22
N GLY A 66 36.39 -36.49 17.42
CA GLY A 66 37.44 -35.52 17.68
C GLY A 66 38.55 -35.78 16.66
N LEU A 67 39.06 -34.75 15.95
CA LEU A 67 40.43 -34.68 15.43
C LEU A 67 40.68 -33.28 14.84
N HIS A 68 41.73 -32.65 15.37
CA HIS A 68 42.29 -31.36 14.97
C HIS A 68 42.99 -31.42 13.61
N GLN A 69 42.87 -30.34 12.82
CA GLN A 69 44.02 -29.62 12.26
C GLN A 69 43.73 -28.10 12.31
N ARG A 70 44.65 -27.32 12.88
CA ARG A 70 44.73 -25.85 12.81
C ARG A 70 45.84 -25.48 11.83
N ASP A 71 45.72 -24.36 11.11
CA ASP A 71 46.47 -23.10 11.36
C ASP A 71 45.94 -21.93 10.45
N PRO A 72 46.40 -20.65 10.53
CA PRO A 72 45.63 -19.57 11.18
C PRO A 72 45.56 -18.23 10.40
N SER A 73 44.59 -17.36 10.70
CA SER A 73 44.70 -15.90 10.50
C SER A 73 43.51 -15.15 11.12
N GLY A 74 43.71 -14.39 12.20
CA GLY A 74 42.71 -13.43 12.73
C GLY A 74 42.82 -13.18 14.25
N PRO A 75 42.57 -11.94 14.75
CA PRO A 75 43.21 -11.39 15.94
C PRO A 75 42.65 -11.91 17.28
N GLY A 76 43.54 -11.99 18.27
CA GLY A 76 43.32 -12.58 19.58
C GLY A 76 42.45 -11.74 20.52
N VAL A 77 41.62 -12.44 21.29
CA VAL A 77 40.99 -11.94 22.52
C VAL A 77 41.89 -12.39 23.68
N GLU A 78 42.32 -11.44 24.51
CA GLU A 78 43.14 -11.69 25.69
C GLU A 78 42.27 -12.33 26.79
N LEU A 79 42.56 -13.59 27.14
CA LEU A 79 41.89 -14.32 28.22
C LEU A 79 42.63 -14.06 29.54
N ASP A 80 41.91 -14.09 30.66
CA ASP A 80 42.53 -14.04 31.98
C ASP A 80 43.38 -15.29 32.28
N ARG A 81 44.14 -15.28 33.38
CA ARG A 81 45.10 -16.35 33.74
C ARG A 81 44.48 -17.73 34.01
N GLU A 82 43.17 -17.86 33.87
CA GLU A 82 42.43 -19.13 33.96
C GLU A 82 41.62 -19.45 32.70
N GLY A 83 41.78 -18.68 31.61
CA GLY A 83 41.23 -19.00 30.30
C GLY A 83 39.72 -18.81 30.15
N ARG A 84 39.09 -17.91 30.91
CA ARG A 84 37.64 -17.63 30.80
C ARG A 84 37.35 -16.29 30.13
N VAL A 85 36.24 -16.23 29.40
CA VAL A 85 35.64 -14.98 28.91
C VAL A 85 34.80 -14.38 30.04
N PRO A 86 34.99 -13.11 30.44
CA PRO A 86 34.24 -12.52 31.54
C PRO A 86 32.76 -12.35 31.17
N GLN A 87 31.85 -12.87 32.00
CA GLN A 87 30.41 -12.65 31.86
C GLN A 87 30.02 -11.30 32.46
N VAL A 88 29.37 -10.45 31.67
CA VAL A 88 28.67 -9.25 32.13
C VAL A 88 27.27 -9.65 32.58
N GLN A 89 27.00 -9.60 33.88
CA GLN A 89 25.65 -9.71 34.43
C GLN A 89 24.95 -8.34 34.32
N HIS A 90 23.80 -8.31 33.65
CA HIS A 90 22.87 -7.18 33.69
C HIS A 90 21.82 -7.42 34.78
N ASP A 91 21.87 -6.63 35.85
CA ASP A 91 20.78 -6.50 36.82
C ASP A 91 19.72 -5.50 36.30
N PRO A 92 18.41 -5.80 36.39
CA PRO A 92 17.36 -4.84 36.07
C PRO A 92 17.19 -3.81 37.21
N PRO A 93 16.94 -2.52 36.92
CA PRO A 93 16.78 -1.52 37.96
C PRO A 93 15.43 -1.69 38.69
N ARG A 94 15.51 -1.79 40.02
CA ARG A 94 14.37 -1.68 40.94
C ARG A 94 13.79 -0.27 40.87
N ARG A 95 12.54 -0.11 40.44
CA ARG A 95 11.75 1.12 40.66
C ARG A 95 11.14 1.08 42.06
N SER A 96 11.66 1.90 42.97
CA SER A 96 10.97 2.28 44.21
C SER A 96 10.00 3.41 43.90
N LEU A 97 8.73 3.20 44.25
CA LEU A 97 7.68 4.22 44.30
C LEU A 97 8.04 5.21 45.42
N GLN A 98 8.30 6.46 45.07
CA GLN A 98 8.16 7.60 45.96
C GLN A 98 7.09 8.52 45.37
N GLU A 99 6.00 8.65 46.12
CA GLU A 99 4.97 9.65 45.89
C GLU A 99 5.55 11.02 46.23
N GLU A 100 5.88 11.83 45.22
CA GLU A 100 6.04 13.27 45.38
C GLU A 100 4.72 13.96 45.05
N ARG A 101 4.02 14.38 46.11
CA ARG A 101 2.98 15.39 46.05
C ARG A 101 3.62 16.72 45.68
N THR A 102 3.27 17.26 44.52
CA THR A 102 3.49 18.67 44.20
C THR A 102 2.17 19.42 44.33
N ASP A 103 1.98 20.06 45.49
CA ASP A 103 0.99 21.11 45.68
C ASP A 103 1.37 22.30 44.80
N THR A 104 0.53 22.64 43.83
CA THR A 104 0.59 23.94 43.14
C THR A 104 -0.74 24.66 43.36
N PRO A 105 -0.76 25.88 43.94
CA PRO A 105 -1.98 26.59 44.26
C PRO A 105 -2.57 27.28 43.02
N ALA A 106 -3.90 27.40 43.00
CA ALA A 106 -4.65 28.20 42.05
C ALA A 106 -4.35 29.70 42.22
N PRO A 107 -4.32 30.52 41.15
CA PRO A 107 -4.33 31.96 41.28
C PRO A 107 -5.78 32.47 41.36
N GLU A 108 -6.17 32.93 42.54
CA GLU A 108 -7.17 34.00 42.69
C GLU A 108 -6.51 35.34 42.32
N GLY A 109 -7.23 36.21 41.60
CA GLY A 109 -6.73 37.52 41.22
C GLY A 109 -7.68 38.28 40.32
N LEU A 110 -8.80 38.73 40.89
CA LEU A 110 -9.64 39.79 40.33
C LEU A 110 -8.81 41.05 40.04
N VAL A 111 -9.00 41.63 38.85
CA VAL A 111 -8.88 43.08 38.66
C VAL A 111 -10.15 43.55 37.97
N GLU A 112 -10.97 44.27 38.73
CA GLU A 112 -12.04 45.15 38.23
C GLU A 112 -11.42 46.30 37.43
N LEU A 113 -11.98 46.58 36.25
CA LEU A 113 -12.06 47.95 35.75
C LEU A 113 -13.49 48.22 35.27
N THR A 114 -14.03 49.29 35.84
CA THR A 114 -15.38 49.82 35.77
C THR A 114 -15.59 50.75 34.57
N GLY A 115 -16.84 50.85 34.12
CA GLY A 115 -17.36 51.89 33.21
C GLY A 115 -18.63 51.43 32.47
N HIS A 116 -19.83 51.52 33.08
CA HIS A 116 -20.87 52.54 32.80
C HIS A 116 -21.14 52.71 31.28
N GLY A 117 -22.25 52.29 30.64
CA GLY A 117 -23.71 52.28 30.90
C GLY A 117 -24.41 52.98 29.68
N PRO A 118 -25.75 53.05 29.48
CA PRO A 118 -26.88 52.21 29.92
C PRO A 118 -27.89 51.83 28.77
N GLY A 119 -28.84 50.94 29.08
CA GLY A 119 -30.25 51.04 28.65
C GLY A 119 -30.77 50.16 27.51
N GLN A 120 -31.52 49.09 27.82
CA GLN A 120 -32.99 49.04 27.65
C GLN A 120 -33.60 47.73 28.19
N GLU A 121 -34.81 47.87 28.71
CA GLU A 121 -35.68 46.96 29.49
C GLU A 121 -36.22 45.78 28.65
N GLY A 122 -36.35 44.56 29.20
CA GLY A 122 -37.58 43.99 29.82
C GLY A 122 -38.48 43.33 28.75
N VAL A 123 -38.86 42.04 28.77
CA VAL A 123 -39.80 41.28 29.65
C VAL A 123 -39.67 39.74 29.36
N PRO A 124 -40.40 38.80 30.03
CA PRO A 124 -39.99 38.00 31.18
C PRO A 124 -39.75 36.49 30.92
N SER A 125 -39.09 35.85 31.89
CA SER A 125 -38.86 34.41 31.99
C SER A 125 -40.02 33.66 32.68
N HIS A 126 -40.32 32.46 32.18
CA HIS A 126 -41.06 31.42 32.91
C HIS A 126 -40.20 30.15 32.93
N ALA A 127 -39.45 29.97 34.01
CA ALA A 127 -38.76 28.72 34.33
C ALA A 127 -39.27 28.23 35.70
N HIS A 128 -39.94 27.08 35.70
CA HIS A 128 -40.34 26.38 36.91
C HIS A 128 -39.13 25.65 37.53
N PRO A 129 -38.95 25.65 38.86
CA PRO A 129 -37.85 24.95 39.51
C PRO A 129 -38.17 23.47 39.69
N VAL A 130 -37.39 22.57 39.08
CA VAL A 130 -37.40 21.14 39.43
C VAL A 130 -36.39 20.92 40.55
N ARG A 131 -36.90 20.60 41.74
CA ARG A 131 -36.10 20.17 42.90
C ARG A 131 -35.59 18.75 42.68
N TYR A 132 -34.29 18.55 42.92
CA TYR A 132 -33.70 17.23 43.14
C TYR A 132 -34.18 16.64 44.47
N SER A 133 -34.85 15.49 44.44
CA SER A 133 -34.99 14.62 45.61
C SER A 133 -34.10 13.40 45.44
N ARG A 134 -33.16 13.22 46.38
CA ARG A 134 -32.44 11.96 46.57
C ARG A 134 -33.44 10.90 47.04
N GLN A 135 -33.65 9.86 46.23
CA GLN A 135 -34.11 8.58 46.73
C GLN A 135 -33.20 7.48 46.18
N THR A 136 -32.55 6.83 47.13
CA THR A 136 -31.73 5.63 47.03
C THR A 136 -32.59 4.42 46.67
N GLY A 137 -32.13 3.61 45.72
CA GLY A 137 -32.65 2.26 45.52
C GLY A 137 -32.78 1.88 44.05
N PHE A 138 -31.68 1.42 43.43
CA PHE A 138 -31.76 0.55 42.27
C PHE A 138 -30.73 -0.58 42.43
N ASP A 139 -31.26 -1.80 42.45
CA ASP A 139 -30.54 -3.06 42.46
C ASP A 139 -29.61 -3.18 41.27
N THR A 140 -28.36 -3.57 41.53
CA THR A 140 -27.39 -3.95 40.50
C THR A 140 -27.59 -5.41 40.12
N PRO A 141 -27.76 -5.76 38.82
CA PRO A 141 -27.64 -7.15 38.42
C PRO A 141 -26.15 -7.52 38.33
N ARG A 142 -25.84 -8.67 38.94
CA ARG A 142 -24.53 -9.30 39.04
C ARG A 142 -23.79 -9.39 37.70
N CYS A 143 -22.55 -8.92 37.67
CA CYS A 143 -21.57 -9.23 36.63
C CYS A 143 -21.33 -10.75 36.56
N LEU A 144 -21.75 -11.39 35.48
CA LEU A 144 -21.32 -12.74 35.12
C LEU A 144 -19.96 -12.64 34.42
N VAL A 145 -18.92 -13.08 35.13
CA VAL A 145 -17.57 -13.27 34.59
C VAL A 145 -17.60 -14.47 33.63
N TYR A 146 -17.42 -14.22 32.33
CA TYR A 146 -17.29 -15.27 31.33
C TYR A 146 -15.84 -15.81 31.30
N ARG A 147 -15.66 -17.08 31.65
CA ARG A 147 -14.41 -17.84 31.41
C ARG A 147 -14.53 -18.57 30.07
N PRO A 148 -13.53 -18.51 29.17
CA PRO A 148 -13.57 -19.33 27.97
C PRO A 148 -13.16 -20.76 28.31
N ALA A 149 -14.06 -21.72 28.06
CA ALA A 149 -13.71 -23.13 28.01
C ALA A 149 -13.09 -23.45 26.64
N ARG A 150 -11.96 -24.16 26.67
CA ARG A 150 -11.31 -24.76 25.51
C ARG A 150 -12.20 -25.89 24.96
N ALA A 151 -12.57 -25.83 23.69
CA ALA A 151 -12.91 -27.00 22.88
C ALA A 151 -12.73 -26.65 21.40
N GLY A 152 -11.98 -27.49 20.67
CA GLY A 152 -11.67 -27.29 19.26
C GLY A 152 -12.90 -27.38 18.38
N CYS A 153 -12.90 -26.58 17.31
CA CYS A 153 -13.88 -26.67 16.24
C CYS A 153 -13.15 -27.03 14.95
N THR A 154 -13.40 -28.25 14.47
CA THR A 154 -13.02 -28.71 13.13
C THR A 154 -13.99 -28.14 12.09
N ARG A 155 -13.50 -27.97 10.86
CA ARG A 155 -14.26 -27.49 9.70
C ARG A 155 -15.51 -28.34 9.46
N SER A 156 -16.69 -27.79 9.78
CA SER A 156 -17.95 -27.90 9.03
C SER A 156 -19.10 -27.46 9.94
N ASP A 157 -19.43 -26.17 9.95
CA ASP A 157 -20.74 -25.69 10.43
C ASP A 157 -20.95 -24.27 9.90
N ALA A 158 -21.35 -24.23 8.64
CA ALA A 158 -21.87 -23.05 7.99
C ALA A 158 -23.38 -22.94 8.28
N TRP A 159 -23.88 -21.71 8.38
CA TRP A 159 -25.30 -21.35 8.33
C TRP A 159 -26.19 -21.75 9.51
N ARG A 160 -26.21 -20.92 10.56
CA ARG A 160 -27.35 -20.81 11.49
C ARG A 160 -27.73 -19.36 11.74
N TRP A 161 -28.23 -18.71 10.69
CA TRP A 161 -29.23 -17.65 10.80
C TRP A 161 -30.16 -17.82 9.59
N GLY A 162 -31.20 -18.64 9.77
CA GLY A 162 -32.20 -18.90 8.75
C GLY A 162 -33.10 -17.68 8.59
N TRP A 163 -32.85 -16.90 7.55
CA TRP A 163 -33.91 -16.11 6.91
C TRP A 163 -34.48 -16.93 5.75
N PRO A 164 -35.81 -17.10 5.66
CA PRO A 164 -36.41 -17.62 4.44
C PRO A 164 -36.18 -16.61 3.29
N PRO A 165 -36.00 -17.07 2.04
CA PRO A 165 -35.90 -16.18 0.89
C PRO A 165 -37.27 -15.53 0.65
N GLY A 166 -37.47 -14.34 1.21
CA GLY A 166 -38.54 -13.44 0.77
C GLY A 166 -38.19 -12.83 -0.58
N PRO A 167 -39.18 -12.47 -1.43
CA PRO A 167 -38.90 -11.74 -2.66
C PRO A 167 -38.23 -10.41 -2.31
N ASP A 168 -37.10 -10.14 -2.95
CA ASP A 168 -36.40 -8.85 -2.87
C ASP A 168 -37.41 -7.72 -3.14
N PRO A 169 -37.59 -6.74 -2.24
CA PRO A 169 -38.31 -5.53 -2.60
C PRO A 169 -37.46 -4.85 -3.68
N ALA A 170 -37.98 -4.82 -4.91
CA ALA A 170 -37.35 -4.17 -6.03
C ALA A 170 -36.93 -2.75 -5.61
N PHE A 171 -35.63 -2.53 -5.52
CA PHE A 171 -35.06 -1.21 -5.32
C PHE A 171 -35.37 -0.43 -6.60
N GLU A 172 -36.44 0.38 -6.59
CA GLU A 172 -36.70 1.29 -7.69
C GLU A 172 -35.53 2.28 -7.78
N PRO A 173 -34.74 2.26 -8.86
CA PRO A 173 -33.68 3.23 -9.02
C PRO A 173 -34.30 4.63 -9.09
N LEU A 174 -33.66 5.61 -8.43
CA LEU A 174 -34.01 7.02 -8.53
C LEU A 174 -34.21 7.41 -10.01
N PRO A 175 -35.21 8.24 -10.33
CA PRO A 175 -35.50 8.61 -11.71
C PRO A 175 -34.27 9.26 -12.35
N ARG A 176 -33.78 8.63 -13.42
CA ARG A 176 -32.61 9.08 -14.17
C ARG A 176 -32.91 10.43 -14.85
N THR A 177 -31.94 11.33 -14.83
CA THR A 177 -31.93 12.52 -15.68
C THR A 177 -31.91 12.10 -17.16
N PRO A 178 -32.80 12.62 -18.02
CA PRO A 178 -32.76 12.30 -19.45
C PRO A 178 -31.50 12.89 -20.10
N GLY A 179 -30.54 12.05 -20.48
CA GLY A 179 -29.34 12.50 -21.20
C GLY A 179 -28.12 11.57 -21.12
N ASP A 180 -28.06 10.64 -20.17
CA ASP A 180 -26.90 9.76 -20.05
C ASP A 180 -26.96 8.61 -21.08
N PRO A 181 -25.92 8.41 -21.90
CA PRO A 181 -25.85 7.25 -22.77
C PRO A 181 -25.80 5.99 -21.91
N VAL A 182 -26.75 5.08 -22.16
CA VAL A 182 -26.77 3.75 -21.58
C VAL A 182 -25.54 3.01 -22.10
N SER A 183 -24.48 2.90 -21.30
CA SER A 183 -23.47 1.87 -21.57
C SER A 183 -24.10 0.53 -21.18
N GLU A 184 -24.40 -0.28 -22.19
CA GLU A 184 -24.71 -1.68 -21.99
C GLU A 184 -23.53 -2.30 -21.23
N SER A 185 -23.77 -2.77 -20.00
CA SER A 185 -22.79 -3.56 -19.26
C SER A 185 -22.51 -4.80 -20.10
N PRO A 186 -21.26 -5.02 -20.59
CA PRO A 186 -20.99 -6.21 -21.36
C PRO A 186 -21.20 -7.40 -20.43
N SER A 187 -22.17 -8.25 -20.77
CA SER A 187 -22.33 -9.58 -20.16
C SER A 187 -21.08 -10.39 -20.51
N GLY A 188 -20.01 -10.19 -19.75
CA GLY A 188 -18.69 -10.70 -20.04
C GLY A 188 -18.49 -12.07 -19.39
N SER A 189 -17.95 -13.01 -20.17
CA SER A 189 -17.23 -14.16 -19.62
C SER A 189 -16.30 -13.74 -18.48
N PRO A 190 -16.10 -14.57 -17.43
CA PRO A 190 -15.26 -14.20 -16.29
C PRO A 190 -13.91 -13.66 -16.77
N ARG A 191 -13.59 -12.42 -16.35
CA ARG A 191 -12.35 -11.75 -16.78
C ARG A 191 -11.17 -12.61 -16.34
N LYS A 192 -10.29 -12.95 -17.29
CA LYS A 192 -9.06 -13.68 -16.97
C LYS A 192 -8.11 -12.73 -16.24
N ARG A 193 -7.54 -13.20 -15.12
CA ARG A 193 -6.53 -12.44 -14.38
C ARG A 193 -5.33 -12.12 -15.27
N ALA A 194 -4.96 -10.85 -15.34
CA ALA A 194 -3.78 -10.39 -16.06
C ALA A 194 -2.50 -11.00 -15.45
N THR A 195 -1.41 -10.98 -16.21
CA THR A 195 -0.09 -11.44 -15.79
C THR A 195 0.95 -10.38 -16.10
N ILE A 196 2.15 -10.53 -15.55
CA ILE A 196 3.27 -9.63 -15.86
C ILE A 196 3.60 -9.56 -17.36
N ARG A 197 3.31 -10.62 -18.12
CA ARG A 197 3.48 -10.64 -19.58
C ARG A 197 2.44 -9.81 -20.30
N ASP A 198 1.22 -9.75 -19.76
CA ASP A 198 0.16 -8.94 -20.34
C ASP A 198 0.49 -7.45 -20.20
N PHE A 199 1.06 -7.01 -19.06
CA PHE A 199 1.51 -5.62 -18.87
C PHE A 199 2.67 -5.23 -19.80
N LEU A 200 3.63 -6.14 -20.02
CA LEU A 200 4.68 -5.92 -21.02
C LEU A 200 4.07 -5.75 -22.41
N ALA A 201 3.14 -6.63 -22.78
CA ALA A 201 2.46 -6.55 -24.08
C ALA A 201 1.59 -5.29 -24.21
N MET A 202 0.99 -4.78 -23.12
CA MET A 202 0.29 -3.50 -23.11
C MET A 202 1.24 -2.35 -23.46
N LYS A 203 2.41 -2.29 -22.82
CA LYS A 203 3.45 -1.31 -23.16
C LYS A 203 3.87 -1.39 -24.63
N GLU A 204 4.15 -2.60 -25.13
CA GLU A 204 4.54 -2.82 -26.54
C GLU A 204 3.46 -2.32 -27.53
N ARG A 205 2.18 -2.43 -27.14
CA ARG A 205 1.05 -1.91 -27.93
C ARG A 205 0.74 -0.43 -27.69
N GLY A 206 1.41 0.23 -26.75
CA GLY A 206 1.10 1.60 -26.33
C GLY A 206 -0.22 1.73 -25.56
N GLU A 207 -0.75 0.62 -25.02
CA GLU A 207 -1.95 0.60 -24.19
C GLU A 207 -1.59 0.98 -22.75
N ARG A 208 -2.29 1.97 -22.19
CA ARG A 208 -1.95 2.51 -20.87
C ARG A 208 -2.44 1.60 -19.75
N ILE A 209 -1.56 1.30 -18.80
CA ILE A 209 -1.87 0.45 -17.64
C ILE A 209 -2.55 1.30 -16.56
N THR A 210 -3.71 0.86 -16.08
CA THR A 210 -4.45 1.51 -15.00
C THR A 210 -4.17 0.82 -13.66
N VAL A 211 -3.73 1.61 -12.68
CA VAL A 211 -3.45 1.13 -11.33
C VAL A 211 -4.18 2.00 -10.31
N LEU A 212 -4.86 1.40 -9.35
CA LEU A 212 -5.42 2.11 -8.20
C LEU A 212 -5.05 1.39 -6.91
N THR A 213 -4.81 2.14 -5.85
CA THR A 213 -4.63 1.50 -4.54
C THR A 213 -5.94 0.92 -4.04
N CYS A 214 -5.90 -0.10 -3.19
CA CYS A 214 -7.10 -0.59 -2.52
C CYS A 214 -6.75 -1.29 -1.20
N HIS A 215 -7.65 -1.19 -0.21
CA HIS A 215 -7.38 -1.66 1.15
C HIS A 215 -8.54 -2.46 1.76
N ASP A 216 -9.66 -2.62 1.05
CA ASP A 216 -10.84 -3.33 1.56
C ASP A 216 -11.63 -4.03 0.44
N VAL A 217 -12.57 -4.86 0.87
CA VAL A 217 -13.36 -5.73 -0.01
C VAL A 217 -14.38 -4.97 -0.85
N LEU A 218 -14.94 -3.86 -0.36
CA LEU A 218 -16.02 -3.16 -1.04
C LEU A 218 -15.48 -2.36 -2.21
N PHE A 219 -14.40 -1.61 -1.98
CA PHE A 219 -13.72 -0.92 -3.07
C PHE A 219 -13.07 -1.89 -4.05
N ALA A 220 -12.51 -3.01 -3.59
CA ALA A 220 -11.93 -4.01 -4.50
C ALA A 220 -12.97 -4.55 -5.51
N ARG A 221 -14.21 -4.80 -5.07
CA ARG A 221 -15.30 -5.19 -5.98
C ARG A 221 -15.60 -4.12 -7.02
N ILE A 222 -15.70 -2.86 -6.58
CA ILE A 222 -15.94 -1.73 -7.46
C ILE A 222 -14.80 -1.61 -8.50
N LEU A 223 -13.54 -1.75 -8.09
CA LEU A 223 -12.40 -1.66 -9.00
C LEU A 223 -12.36 -2.81 -10.00
N GLU A 224 -12.71 -4.02 -9.57
CA GLU A 224 -12.82 -5.16 -10.47
C GLU A 224 -13.93 -4.94 -11.51
N GLU A 225 -15.11 -4.48 -11.09
CA GLU A 225 -16.21 -4.13 -12.00
C GLU A 225 -15.79 -3.00 -12.97
N ALA A 226 -15.08 -1.99 -12.47
CA ALA A 226 -14.61 -0.85 -13.25
C ALA A 226 -13.55 -1.20 -14.30
N GLY A 227 -12.89 -2.36 -14.19
CA GLY A 227 -11.89 -2.77 -15.17
C GLY A 227 -10.49 -2.27 -14.93
N VAL A 228 -10.13 -1.99 -13.67
CA VAL A 228 -8.74 -1.64 -13.33
C VAL A 228 -7.82 -2.83 -13.65
N ASP A 229 -6.69 -2.56 -14.30
CA ASP A 229 -5.76 -3.61 -14.72
C ASP A 229 -5.01 -4.21 -13.53
N MET A 230 -4.67 -3.36 -12.55
CA MET A 230 -3.89 -3.73 -11.37
C MET A 230 -4.34 -3.00 -10.11
N ILE A 231 -4.46 -3.74 -9.00
CA ILE A 231 -4.66 -3.18 -7.67
C ILE A 231 -3.34 -3.18 -6.90
N LEU A 232 -3.01 -2.02 -6.31
CA LEU A 232 -1.87 -1.90 -5.39
C LEU A 232 -2.38 -1.82 -3.94
N VAL A 233 -2.14 -2.86 -3.15
CA VAL A 233 -2.27 -2.76 -1.69
C VAL A 233 -1.01 -2.07 -1.17
N GLY A 234 -1.03 -0.74 -1.22
CA GLY A 234 0.11 0.10 -0.88
C GLY A 234 0.14 0.49 0.61
N ASP A 235 1.35 0.72 1.13
CA ASP A 235 1.57 1.16 2.52
C ASP A 235 1.00 2.57 2.81
N SER A 236 0.58 3.28 1.76
CA SER A 236 -0.31 4.45 1.82
C SER A 236 -1.53 4.25 2.73
N LEU A 237 -1.97 3.00 2.94
CA LEU A 237 -3.00 2.63 3.93
C LEU A 237 -2.69 3.17 5.33
N GLY A 238 -1.42 3.34 5.69
CA GLY A 238 -1.01 3.92 6.96
C GLY A 238 -1.62 5.29 7.17
N GLN A 239 -1.63 6.12 6.12
CA GLN A 239 -2.20 7.47 6.18
C GLN A 239 -3.71 7.46 5.91
N VAL A 240 -4.16 6.80 4.84
CA VAL A 240 -5.56 6.95 4.38
C VAL A 240 -6.56 6.01 5.06
N ALA A 241 -6.09 4.92 5.68
CA ALA A 241 -6.96 3.95 6.36
C ALA A 241 -6.69 3.88 7.87
N LEU A 242 -5.42 3.97 8.29
CA LEU A 242 -5.03 3.84 9.71
C LEU A 242 -4.81 5.18 10.42
N GLY A 243 -4.71 6.28 9.67
CA GLY A 243 -4.58 7.63 10.23
C GLY A 243 -3.21 7.95 10.84
N TYR A 244 -2.15 7.23 10.45
CA TYR A 244 -0.78 7.57 10.78
C TYR A 244 -0.30 8.81 10.02
N ASP A 245 0.67 9.54 10.60
CA ASP A 245 1.28 10.72 9.96
C ASP A 245 2.23 10.37 8.80
N SER A 246 2.62 9.11 8.67
CA SER A 246 3.50 8.59 7.60
C SER A 246 3.26 7.09 7.40
N THR A 247 3.89 6.49 6.38
CA THR A 247 3.82 5.05 6.12
C THR A 247 4.77 4.21 6.97
N LEU A 248 5.70 4.84 7.71
CA LEU A 248 6.69 4.14 8.53
C LEU A 248 6.13 3.19 9.60
N PRO A 249 5.01 3.50 10.29
CA PRO A 249 4.47 2.60 11.31
C PRO A 249 3.77 1.36 10.74
N VAL A 250 3.51 1.30 9.43
CA VAL A 250 2.80 0.18 8.81
C VAL A 250 3.62 -1.09 8.93
N THR A 251 2.99 -2.15 9.43
CA THR A 251 3.63 -3.45 9.62
C THR A 251 3.33 -4.40 8.48
N LEU A 252 4.13 -5.47 8.36
CA LEU A 252 3.86 -6.54 7.39
C LEU A 252 2.50 -7.22 7.64
N ASP A 253 2.06 -7.30 8.89
CA ASP A 253 0.77 -7.90 9.25
C ASP A 253 -0.41 -7.00 8.82
N ASP A 254 -0.26 -5.67 8.89
CA ASP A 254 -1.24 -4.72 8.34
C ASP A 254 -1.38 -4.92 6.82
N MET A 255 -0.25 -5.00 6.11
CA MET A 255 -0.24 -5.23 4.66
C MET A 255 -0.95 -6.55 4.30
N ILE A 256 -0.64 -7.63 5.01
CA ILE A 256 -1.26 -8.94 4.80
C ILE A 256 -2.76 -8.91 5.13
N HIS A 257 -3.17 -8.22 6.19
CA HIS A 257 -4.57 -8.09 6.57
C HIS A 257 -5.40 -7.43 5.47
N HIS A 258 -4.96 -6.26 5.00
CA HIS A 258 -5.67 -5.52 3.95
C HIS A 258 -5.64 -6.25 2.61
N ALA A 259 -4.50 -6.88 2.25
CA ALA A 259 -4.40 -7.65 1.01
C ALA A 259 -5.33 -8.88 1.00
N LYS A 260 -5.53 -9.56 2.14
CA LYS A 260 -6.52 -10.65 2.27
C LYS A 260 -7.95 -10.15 2.02
N ALA A 261 -8.28 -8.92 2.42
CA ALA A 261 -9.60 -8.32 2.16
C ALA A 261 -9.78 -8.00 0.68
N VAL A 262 -8.76 -7.37 0.07
CA VAL A 262 -8.75 -7.01 -1.36
C VAL A 262 -8.86 -8.24 -2.25
N GLY A 263 -8.08 -9.30 -1.99
CA GLY A 263 -8.12 -10.52 -2.79
C GLY A 263 -9.47 -11.25 -2.77
N ARG A 264 -10.31 -11.02 -1.75
CA ARG A 264 -11.71 -11.52 -1.71
C ARG A 264 -12.67 -10.67 -2.53
N GLY A 265 -12.36 -9.39 -2.70
CA GLY A 265 -13.20 -8.43 -3.44
C GLY A 265 -12.88 -8.40 -4.93
N ALA A 266 -11.63 -8.66 -5.31
CA ALA A 266 -11.17 -8.62 -6.70
C ALA A 266 -10.41 -9.91 -7.10
N PRO A 267 -11.04 -11.09 -7.08
CA PRO A 267 -10.40 -12.36 -7.41
C PRO A 267 -9.88 -12.48 -8.84
N ALA A 268 -10.26 -11.62 -9.78
CA ALA A 268 -9.78 -11.64 -11.16
C ALA A 268 -8.81 -10.49 -11.50
N THR A 269 -8.51 -9.59 -10.56
CA THR A 269 -7.64 -8.44 -10.80
C THR A 269 -6.22 -8.71 -10.29
N PHE A 270 -5.20 -8.34 -11.06
CA PHE A 270 -3.81 -8.55 -10.65
C PHE A 270 -3.48 -7.65 -9.45
N THR A 271 -2.96 -8.24 -8.38
CA THR A 271 -2.73 -7.57 -7.10
C THR A 271 -1.25 -7.52 -6.77
N VAL A 272 -0.76 -6.33 -6.49
CA VAL A 272 0.58 -6.05 -5.96
C VAL A 272 0.45 -5.60 -4.52
N VAL A 273 1.32 -6.08 -3.64
CA VAL A 273 1.34 -5.67 -2.22
C VAL A 273 2.68 -5.05 -1.88
N ASP A 274 2.65 -3.90 -1.20
CA ASP A 274 3.87 -3.28 -0.72
C ASP A 274 4.57 -4.12 0.36
N LEU A 275 5.90 -4.17 0.28
CA LEU A 275 6.75 -4.50 1.42
C LEU A 275 6.93 -3.22 2.25
N PRO A 276 6.45 -3.19 3.51
CA PRO A 276 6.52 -1.98 4.32
C PRO A 276 7.96 -1.72 4.80
N PHE A 277 8.20 -0.54 5.35
CA PHE A 277 9.51 -0.13 5.86
C PHE A 277 10.14 -1.17 6.80
N LEU A 278 11.45 -1.38 6.66
CA LEU A 278 12.29 -2.38 7.32
C LEU A 278 11.91 -3.86 7.08
N SER A 279 10.88 -4.18 6.29
CA SER A 279 10.56 -5.58 5.98
C SER A 279 11.46 -6.19 4.90
N TYR A 280 12.22 -5.37 4.16
CA TYR A 280 13.11 -5.81 3.08
C TYR A 280 14.51 -5.17 3.11
N GLN A 281 14.70 -4.07 3.84
CA GLN A 281 15.95 -3.31 3.87
C GLN A 281 17.02 -3.95 4.78
N VAL A 282 16.62 -4.83 5.71
CA VAL A 282 17.55 -5.45 6.66
C VAL A 282 18.49 -6.44 5.96
N SER A 283 17.93 -7.30 5.11
CA SER A 283 18.68 -8.28 4.32
C SER A 283 17.81 -8.83 3.19
N ALA A 284 18.45 -9.38 2.15
CA ALA A 284 17.74 -10.04 1.06
C ALA A 284 16.99 -11.31 1.54
N GLU A 285 17.49 -11.98 2.59
CA GLU A 285 16.82 -13.10 3.25
C GLU A 285 15.54 -12.68 3.95
N ASP A 286 15.54 -11.55 4.66
CA ASP A 286 14.34 -11.05 5.32
C ASP A 286 13.33 -10.55 4.29
N ALA A 287 13.79 -9.87 3.23
CA ALA A 287 12.93 -9.53 2.10
C ALA A 287 12.25 -10.76 1.50
N LEU A 288 13.00 -11.86 1.30
CA LEU A 288 12.45 -13.11 0.78
C LEU A 288 11.42 -13.74 1.73
N ARG A 289 11.67 -13.71 3.05
CA ARG A 289 10.69 -14.18 4.04
C ARG A 289 9.43 -13.32 4.04
N SER A 290 9.58 -12.00 4.03
CA SER A 290 8.47 -11.04 4.01
C SER A 290 7.63 -11.21 2.74
N ALA A 291 8.25 -11.20 1.56
CA ALA A 291 7.56 -11.41 0.29
C ALA A 291 6.90 -12.80 0.22
N GLY A 292 7.60 -13.84 0.69
CA GLY A 292 7.05 -15.19 0.77
C GLY A 292 5.80 -15.28 1.67
N ARG A 293 5.77 -14.54 2.79
CA ARG A 293 4.57 -14.43 3.63
C ARG A 293 3.44 -13.73 2.90
N VAL A 294 3.71 -12.58 2.28
CA VAL A 294 2.71 -11.83 1.49
C VAL A 294 2.04 -12.75 0.47
N LEU A 295 2.80 -13.36 -0.43
CA LEU A 295 2.24 -14.22 -1.49
C LEU A 295 1.43 -15.40 -0.92
N LYS A 296 1.98 -16.12 0.07
CA LYS A 296 1.33 -17.32 0.65
C LYS A 296 0.05 -17.00 1.42
N GLU A 297 0.05 -15.88 2.13
CA GLU A 297 -1.05 -15.54 3.01
C GLU A 297 -2.17 -14.75 2.32
N THR A 298 -1.86 -14.00 1.26
CA THR A 298 -2.82 -13.10 0.59
C THR A 298 -3.27 -13.65 -0.76
N GLY A 299 -2.43 -14.44 -1.42
CA GLY A 299 -2.64 -14.88 -2.80
C GLY A 299 -2.34 -13.81 -3.86
N ALA A 300 -1.70 -12.70 -3.48
CA ALA A 300 -1.24 -11.67 -4.42
C ALA A 300 -0.18 -12.19 -5.38
N GLU A 301 -0.08 -11.59 -6.56
CA GLU A 301 0.81 -12.04 -7.63
C GLU A 301 2.22 -11.48 -7.51
N ALA A 302 2.37 -10.32 -6.89
CA ALA A 302 3.63 -9.59 -6.86
C ALA A 302 3.79 -8.76 -5.60
N VAL A 303 5.03 -8.33 -5.36
CA VAL A 303 5.37 -7.36 -4.32
C VAL A 303 5.94 -6.07 -4.91
N LYS A 304 5.75 -4.95 -4.22
CA LYS A 304 6.44 -3.68 -4.51
C LYS A 304 7.42 -3.35 -3.38
N LEU A 305 8.59 -2.81 -3.74
CA LEU A 305 9.57 -2.28 -2.79
C LEU A 305 10.19 -0.98 -3.30
N GLU A 306 10.71 -0.17 -2.38
CA GLU A 306 11.26 1.15 -2.69
C GLU A 306 12.79 1.15 -2.73
N GLY A 307 13.34 1.98 -3.62
CA GLY A 307 14.78 2.20 -3.74
C GLY A 307 15.36 1.65 -5.04
N GLY A 308 16.46 2.27 -5.45
CA GLY A 308 17.23 1.92 -6.64
C GLY A 308 18.73 1.77 -6.39
N ASP A 309 19.16 1.89 -5.13
CA ASP A 309 20.55 1.67 -4.77
C ASP A 309 20.96 0.20 -4.92
N ALA A 310 22.26 -0.07 -4.80
CA ALA A 310 22.81 -1.41 -4.98
C ALA A 310 22.20 -2.46 -4.02
N ALA A 311 21.77 -2.07 -2.81
CA ALA A 311 21.18 -3.00 -1.85
C ALA A 311 19.74 -3.35 -2.24
N ALA A 312 18.94 -2.36 -2.67
CA ALA A 312 17.60 -2.58 -3.20
C ALA A 312 17.65 -3.43 -4.48
N VAL A 313 18.55 -3.13 -5.41
CA VAL A 313 18.75 -3.90 -6.66
C VAL A 313 19.14 -5.35 -6.37
N ALA A 314 20.06 -5.58 -5.43
CA ALA A 314 20.43 -6.94 -5.01
C ALA A 314 19.25 -7.70 -4.39
N THR A 315 18.40 -7.00 -3.63
CA THR A 315 17.18 -7.56 -3.05
C THR A 315 16.17 -7.96 -4.13
N VAL A 316 15.94 -7.09 -5.13
CA VAL A 316 15.09 -7.39 -6.29
C VAL A 316 15.58 -8.64 -7.02
N ALA A 317 16.87 -8.70 -7.36
CA ALA A 317 17.46 -9.85 -8.04
C ALA A 317 17.26 -11.14 -7.24
N ARG A 318 17.41 -11.08 -5.90
CA ARG A 318 17.22 -12.23 -5.02
C ARG A 318 15.78 -12.73 -4.97
N LEU A 319 14.80 -11.83 -4.95
CA LEU A 319 13.37 -12.13 -4.96
C LEU A 319 12.94 -12.73 -6.31
N VAL A 320 13.37 -12.11 -7.40
CA VAL A 320 13.09 -12.56 -8.77
C VAL A 320 13.70 -13.94 -9.02
N ALA A 321 14.92 -14.19 -8.57
CA ALA A 321 15.56 -15.51 -8.64
C ALA A 321 14.78 -16.60 -7.85
N ALA A 322 13.98 -16.21 -6.85
CA ALA A 322 13.09 -17.11 -6.13
C ALA A 322 11.71 -17.28 -6.80
N GLY A 323 11.48 -16.65 -7.96
CA GLY A 323 10.23 -16.70 -8.70
C GLY A 323 9.17 -15.70 -8.23
N ILE A 324 9.54 -14.68 -7.44
CA ILE A 324 8.63 -13.65 -6.94
C ILE A 324 8.67 -12.45 -7.90
N PRO A 325 7.56 -12.08 -8.56
CA PRO A 325 7.51 -10.86 -9.37
C PRO A 325 7.65 -9.62 -8.47
N VAL A 326 8.53 -8.70 -8.87
CA VAL A 326 8.80 -7.47 -8.13
C VAL A 326 8.52 -6.23 -8.99
N MET A 327 7.75 -5.30 -8.45
CA MET A 327 7.62 -3.94 -8.94
C MET A 327 8.61 -3.06 -8.17
N GLY A 328 9.50 -2.37 -8.87
CA GLY A 328 10.39 -1.39 -8.26
C GLY A 328 9.67 -0.06 -8.01
N HIS A 329 10.23 0.79 -7.15
CA HIS A 329 9.72 2.14 -6.91
C HIS A 329 10.88 3.14 -6.77
N LEU A 330 10.93 4.12 -7.68
CA LEU A 330 11.88 5.22 -7.73
C LEU A 330 11.18 6.59 -7.67
N GLY A 331 11.98 7.63 -7.45
CA GLY A 331 11.48 8.98 -7.25
C GLY A 331 11.35 9.27 -5.77
N LEU A 332 10.26 9.91 -5.38
CA LEU A 332 9.92 10.04 -3.97
C LEU A 332 9.57 8.65 -3.44
N THR A 333 10.34 8.17 -2.47
CA THR A 333 10.09 6.93 -1.74
C THR A 333 9.60 7.27 -0.34
N PRO A 334 8.28 7.25 -0.05
CA PRO A 334 7.72 7.67 1.23
C PRO A 334 8.34 7.00 2.47
N GLN A 335 8.85 5.77 2.34
CA GLN A 335 9.56 5.10 3.44
C GLN A 335 10.90 5.77 3.80
N SER A 336 11.37 6.69 2.95
CA SER A 336 12.56 7.52 3.16
C SER A 336 12.21 8.99 3.45
N VAL A 337 10.96 9.32 3.83
CA VAL A 337 10.47 10.70 3.99
C VAL A 337 11.38 11.57 4.89
N HIS A 338 11.93 11.02 5.97
CA HIS A 338 12.85 11.75 6.86
C HIS A 338 14.23 11.99 6.23
N ALA A 339 14.76 11.02 5.49
CA ALA A 339 16.02 11.17 4.76
C ALA A 339 15.89 12.16 3.59
N LEU A 340 14.72 12.20 2.94
CA LEU A 340 14.41 13.11 1.84
C LEU A 340 14.00 14.52 2.30
N GLY A 341 13.75 14.71 3.59
CA GLY A 341 13.30 15.99 4.16
C GLY A 341 11.87 16.37 3.75
N GLY A 342 10.99 15.37 3.63
CA GLY A 342 9.58 15.50 3.27
C GLY A 342 9.25 15.11 1.83
N TYR A 343 7.99 15.33 1.45
CA TYR A 343 7.45 14.98 0.14
C TYR A 343 7.87 16.01 -0.92
N ARG A 344 9.00 15.75 -1.60
CA ARG A 344 9.59 16.66 -2.60
C ARG A 344 9.80 15.96 -3.93
N VAL A 345 9.74 16.75 -5.01
CA VAL A 345 10.06 16.30 -6.37
C VAL A 345 11.51 15.82 -6.44
N GLN A 346 11.72 14.62 -7.01
CA GLN A 346 13.02 13.97 -7.14
C GLN A 346 13.56 14.05 -8.56
N GLY A 347 14.85 13.75 -8.77
CA GLY A 347 15.44 13.74 -10.12
C GLY A 347 15.67 15.13 -10.75
N ARG A 348 15.71 16.20 -9.94
CA ARG A 348 16.06 17.55 -10.42
C ARG A 348 17.56 17.71 -10.60
N GLY A 349 17.95 18.32 -11.72
CA GLY A 349 19.36 18.50 -12.09
C GLY A 349 19.94 17.27 -12.78
N THR A 350 20.99 17.49 -13.58
CA THR A 350 21.57 16.47 -14.46
C THR A 350 22.08 15.25 -13.70
N GLY A 351 22.79 15.44 -12.58
CA GLY A 351 23.31 14.34 -11.78
C GLY A 351 22.23 13.43 -11.19
N ALA A 352 21.19 14.00 -10.56
CA ALA A 352 20.08 13.22 -10.01
C ALA A 352 19.26 12.52 -11.10
N ALA A 353 19.07 13.18 -12.25
CA ALA A 353 18.39 12.62 -13.40
C ALA A 353 19.14 11.45 -14.04
N THR A 354 20.48 11.54 -14.13
CA THR A 354 21.32 10.43 -14.62
C THR A 354 21.29 9.27 -13.63
N ARG A 355 21.50 9.54 -12.34
CA ARG A 355 21.41 8.51 -11.29
C ARG A 355 20.08 7.75 -11.37
N MET A 356 18.95 8.45 -11.43
CA MET A 356 17.63 7.79 -11.48
C MET A 356 17.45 6.94 -12.74
N LEU A 357 18.01 7.35 -13.87
CA LEU A 357 18.00 6.54 -15.10
C LEU A 357 18.81 5.25 -14.92
N ASP A 358 19.99 5.35 -14.31
CA ASP A 358 20.87 4.20 -14.05
C ASP A 358 20.23 3.24 -13.02
N GLU A 359 19.60 3.78 -11.98
CA GLU A 359 18.84 3.01 -10.99
C GLU A 359 17.64 2.28 -11.62
N ALA A 360 16.92 2.94 -12.53
CA ALA A 360 15.79 2.34 -13.23
C ALA A 360 16.23 1.16 -14.13
N ARG A 361 17.37 1.32 -14.83
CA ARG A 361 17.98 0.24 -15.61
C ARG A 361 18.48 -0.90 -14.73
N ALA A 362 19.11 -0.58 -13.59
CA ALA A 362 19.59 -1.60 -12.66
C ALA A 362 18.43 -2.43 -12.08
N LEU A 363 17.27 -1.83 -11.79
CA LEU A 363 16.06 -2.54 -11.38
C LEU A 363 15.53 -3.47 -12.48
N GLU A 364 15.52 -2.99 -13.74
CA GLU A 364 15.14 -3.82 -14.89
C GLU A 364 16.11 -5.00 -15.08
N GLU A 365 17.42 -4.76 -15.04
CA GLU A 365 18.45 -5.80 -15.15
C GLU A 365 18.36 -6.83 -14.02
N ALA A 366 17.96 -6.41 -12.81
CA ALA A 366 17.67 -7.30 -11.69
C ALA A 366 16.37 -8.11 -11.87
N GLY A 367 15.57 -7.80 -12.88
CA GLY A 367 14.37 -8.54 -13.27
C GLY A 367 13.07 -8.01 -12.67
N ALA A 368 13.03 -6.75 -12.22
CA ALA A 368 11.75 -6.09 -11.91
C ALA A 368 10.84 -6.15 -13.15
N PHE A 369 9.54 -6.42 -12.96
CA PHE A 369 8.61 -6.49 -14.09
C PHE A 369 7.99 -5.14 -14.46
N ALA A 370 8.07 -4.15 -13.56
CA ALA A 370 7.61 -2.78 -13.74
C ALA A 370 8.28 -1.86 -12.71
N VAL A 371 8.26 -0.55 -12.94
CA VAL A 371 8.81 0.45 -12.01
C VAL A 371 7.84 1.61 -11.80
N VAL A 372 7.51 1.91 -10.55
CA VAL A 372 6.79 3.13 -10.17
C VAL A 372 7.74 4.32 -10.20
N LEU A 373 7.29 5.44 -10.78
CA LEU A 373 7.97 6.73 -10.75
C LEU A 373 7.09 7.75 -10.02
N GLU A 374 7.49 8.15 -8.81
CA GLU A 374 6.73 9.06 -7.96
C GLU A 374 7.37 10.45 -7.84
N LEU A 375 6.58 11.50 -8.10
CA LEU A 375 7.01 12.91 -8.08
C LEU A 375 8.32 13.16 -8.86
N VAL A 376 8.36 12.67 -10.10
CA VAL A 376 9.49 12.84 -11.03
C VAL A 376 9.13 13.90 -12.10
N PRO A 377 10.06 14.78 -12.54
CA PRO A 377 9.82 15.66 -13.66
C PRO A 377 9.35 14.89 -14.91
N GLY A 378 8.26 15.34 -15.53
CA GLY A 378 7.65 14.68 -16.69
C GLY A 378 8.64 14.29 -17.81
N PRO A 379 9.51 15.20 -18.28
CA PRO A 379 10.51 14.86 -19.30
C PRO A 379 11.52 13.79 -18.87
N LEU A 380 11.85 13.71 -17.58
CA LEU A 380 12.72 12.65 -17.06
C LEU A 380 11.98 11.32 -17.02
N ALA A 381 10.73 11.31 -16.54
CA ALA A 381 9.91 10.10 -16.50
C ALA A 381 9.67 9.53 -17.91
N GLU A 382 9.38 10.39 -18.89
CA GLU A 382 9.26 10.00 -20.30
C GLU A 382 10.57 9.39 -20.84
N ARG A 383 11.72 10.02 -20.53
CA ARG A 383 13.04 9.49 -20.90
C ARG A 383 13.33 8.13 -20.26
N ILE A 384 12.97 7.93 -18.99
CA ILE A 384 13.12 6.64 -18.32
C ILE A 384 12.20 5.62 -18.98
N SER A 385 10.93 5.95 -19.21
CA SER A 385 9.93 5.05 -19.78
C SER A 385 10.31 4.55 -21.18
N GLY A 386 10.81 5.45 -22.04
CA GLY A 386 11.33 5.08 -23.36
C GLY A 386 12.69 4.36 -23.34
N GLY A 387 13.41 4.39 -22.20
CA GLY A 387 14.69 3.73 -22.02
C GLY A 387 14.61 2.32 -21.43
N LEU A 388 13.45 1.92 -20.90
CA LEU A 388 13.20 0.61 -20.33
C LEU A 388 12.32 -0.23 -21.25
N THR A 389 12.54 -1.54 -21.26
CA THR A 389 11.64 -2.52 -21.86
C THR A 389 10.43 -2.81 -20.99
N ILE A 390 10.58 -2.78 -19.66
CA ILE A 390 9.49 -2.99 -18.70
C ILE A 390 8.60 -1.74 -18.52
N PRO A 391 7.32 -1.89 -18.15
CA PRO A 391 6.41 -0.76 -17.90
C PRO A 391 6.83 0.16 -16.76
N THR A 392 6.67 1.46 -16.97
CA THR A 392 6.70 2.47 -15.91
C THR A 392 5.30 2.88 -15.49
N ILE A 393 5.07 3.03 -14.18
CA ILE A 393 3.78 3.46 -13.62
C ILE A 393 3.98 4.81 -12.94
N GLY A 394 3.38 5.87 -13.47
CA GLY A 394 3.55 7.23 -12.97
C GLY A 394 2.59 7.60 -11.85
N ILE A 395 3.07 8.36 -10.86
CA ILE A 395 2.24 9.14 -9.94
C ILE A 395 2.89 10.51 -9.71
N GLY A 396 2.29 11.54 -10.28
CA GLY A 396 2.94 12.86 -10.36
C GLY A 396 4.22 12.85 -11.20
N ALA A 397 4.33 11.92 -12.15
CA ALA A 397 5.44 11.79 -13.10
C ALA A 397 5.08 12.23 -14.53
N GLY A 398 3.91 12.86 -14.72
CA GLY A 398 3.42 13.26 -16.04
C GLY A 398 2.88 12.11 -16.89
N PRO A 399 2.43 12.40 -18.12
CA PRO A 399 1.74 11.43 -18.98
C PRO A 399 2.69 10.50 -19.76
N GLY A 400 4.01 10.70 -19.65
CA GLY A 400 5.01 9.94 -20.41
C GLY A 400 5.24 8.50 -19.93
N CYS A 401 4.67 8.11 -18.79
CA CYS A 401 4.76 6.73 -18.27
C CYS A 401 3.79 5.77 -18.97
N ASP A 402 4.12 4.48 -18.97
CA ASP A 402 3.31 3.41 -19.61
C ASP A 402 1.98 3.16 -18.89
N GLY A 403 1.88 3.54 -17.62
CA GLY A 403 0.65 3.52 -16.85
C GLY A 403 0.62 4.61 -15.78
N GLN A 404 -0.48 4.67 -15.03
CA GLN A 404 -0.66 5.62 -13.93
C GLN A 404 -1.20 4.92 -12.69
N VAL A 405 -0.77 5.39 -11.52
CA VAL A 405 -1.29 4.98 -10.21
C VAL A 405 -1.78 6.18 -9.41
N LEU A 406 -2.89 6.02 -8.70
CA LEU A 406 -3.34 6.97 -7.68
C LEU A 406 -3.80 6.24 -6.42
N VAL A 407 -3.68 6.93 -5.29
CA VAL A 407 -4.30 6.50 -4.04
C VAL A 407 -5.81 6.63 -4.19
N LEU A 408 -6.55 5.53 -4.06
CA LEU A 408 -7.99 5.49 -4.38
C LEU A 408 -8.81 6.46 -3.53
N ALA A 409 -8.51 6.56 -2.24
CA ALA A 409 -9.21 7.47 -1.34
C ALA A 409 -9.09 8.93 -1.81
N ASP A 410 -7.91 9.31 -2.31
CA ASP A 410 -7.66 10.65 -2.82
C ASP A 410 -8.32 10.85 -4.19
N ALA A 411 -8.22 9.86 -5.08
CA ALA A 411 -8.82 9.88 -6.41
C ALA A 411 -10.36 9.98 -6.35
N LEU A 412 -11.01 9.35 -5.38
CA LEU A 412 -12.45 9.42 -5.17
C LEU A 412 -12.90 10.54 -4.23
N GLY A 413 -11.97 11.39 -3.78
CA GLY A 413 -12.29 12.58 -2.99
C GLY A 413 -12.76 12.29 -1.55
N LEU A 414 -12.37 11.16 -0.95
CA LEU A 414 -12.63 10.86 0.46
C LEU A 414 -11.81 11.74 1.41
N ASN A 415 -10.63 12.21 0.97
CA ASN A 415 -9.75 13.07 1.73
C ASN A 415 -9.76 14.52 1.18
N PRO A 416 -10.71 15.38 1.59
CA PRO A 416 -10.86 16.71 1.02
C PRO A 416 -9.68 17.65 1.33
N GLY A 417 -8.92 17.38 2.41
CA GLY A 417 -7.77 18.19 2.82
C GLY A 417 -6.51 17.96 1.99
N PHE A 418 -6.39 16.80 1.33
CA PHE A 418 -5.23 16.47 0.51
C PHE A 418 -5.42 16.97 -0.92
N THR A 419 -4.57 17.91 -1.33
CA THR A 419 -4.68 18.63 -2.61
C THR A 419 -3.32 18.81 -3.29
N PRO A 420 -2.53 17.74 -3.49
CA PRO A 420 -1.26 17.86 -4.21
C PRO A 420 -1.52 18.20 -5.69
N ARG A 421 -0.55 18.87 -6.32
CA ARG A 421 -0.66 19.33 -7.71
C ARG A 421 -0.96 18.22 -8.74
N PHE A 422 -0.52 16.99 -8.47
CA PHE A 422 -0.69 15.87 -9.39
C PHE A 422 -2.06 15.18 -9.30
N LEU A 423 -2.82 15.41 -8.22
CA LEU A 423 -4.06 14.70 -7.98
C LEU A 423 -5.20 15.30 -8.79
N HIS A 424 -5.92 14.44 -9.51
CA HIS A 424 -7.25 14.73 -10.04
C HIS A 424 -8.28 13.95 -9.23
N ARG A 425 -9.36 14.61 -8.80
CA ARG A 425 -10.48 13.96 -8.12
C ARG A 425 -11.54 13.59 -9.15
N PHE A 426 -11.83 12.30 -9.24
CA PHE A 426 -12.84 11.73 -10.13
C PHE A 426 -14.24 11.68 -9.48
N ALA A 427 -14.33 11.87 -8.16
CA ALA A 427 -15.58 11.93 -7.40
C ALA A 427 -15.44 12.79 -6.12
N ASP A 428 -16.55 13.04 -5.43
CA ASP A 428 -16.62 13.67 -4.08
C ASP A 428 -17.33 12.73 -3.08
N LEU A 429 -16.70 11.59 -2.78
CA LEU A 429 -17.28 10.63 -1.85
C LEU A 429 -17.36 11.17 -0.41
N HIS A 430 -16.46 12.08 -0.01
CA HIS A 430 -16.58 12.73 1.29
C HIS A 430 -17.89 13.53 1.39
N GLY A 431 -18.21 14.32 0.35
CA GLY A 431 -19.45 15.07 0.27
C GLY A 431 -20.68 14.17 0.31
N GLU A 432 -20.71 13.08 -0.46
CA GLU A 432 -21.82 12.11 -0.44
C GLU A 432 -22.01 11.46 0.93
N ALA A 433 -20.91 10.96 1.52
CA ALA A 433 -20.95 10.27 2.81
C ALA A 433 -21.40 11.20 3.94
N LEU A 434 -20.88 12.45 3.96
CA LEU A 434 -21.27 13.44 4.94
C LEU A 434 -22.75 13.82 4.84
N ARG A 435 -23.29 13.92 3.61
CA ARG A 435 -24.72 14.18 3.42
C ARG A 435 -25.57 13.02 3.92
N GLY A 436 -25.26 11.78 3.53
CA GLY A 436 -25.99 10.60 3.97
C GLY A 436 -25.97 10.44 5.50
N ALA A 437 -24.81 10.65 6.13
CA ALA A 437 -24.69 10.60 7.59
C ALA A 437 -25.52 11.71 8.28
N ARG A 438 -25.52 12.93 7.74
CA ARG A 438 -26.31 14.04 8.28
C ARG A 438 -27.81 13.81 8.15
N ASP A 439 -28.25 13.28 7.01
CA ASP A 439 -29.64 12.95 6.75
C ASP A 439 -30.13 11.85 7.70
N PHE A 440 -29.35 10.78 7.86
CA PHE A 440 -29.63 9.74 8.87
C PHE A 440 -29.75 10.33 10.28
N VAL A 441 -28.81 11.19 10.70
CA VAL A 441 -28.86 11.85 12.00
C VAL A 441 -30.10 12.73 12.15
N ALA A 442 -30.51 13.45 11.09
CA ALA A 442 -31.69 14.30 11.11
C ALA A 442 -32.97 13.45 11.26
N GLN A 443 -33.15 12.43 10.42
CA GLN A 443 -34.33 11.56 10.43
C GLN A 443 -34.46 10.73 11.73
N VAL A 444 -33.34 10.38 12.37
CA VAL A 444 -33.40 9.73 13.69
C VAL A 444 -33.82 10.72 14.77
N ARG A 445 -33.37 11.98 14.71
CA ARG A 445 -33.66 13.01 15.72
C ARG A 445 -35.10 13.52 15.65
N ASP A 446 -35.68 13.61 14.46
CA ASP A 446 -37.06 14.03 14.28
C ASP A 446 -38.07 12.87 14.37
N GLY A 447 -37.57 11.63 14.41
CA GLY A 447 -38.38 10.42 14.50
C GLY A 447 -38.96 9.95 13.15
N ALA A 448 -38.52 10.50 12.02
CA ALA A 448 -38.90 10.03 10.70
C ALA A 448 -38.30 8.64 10.37
N TYR A 449 -37.14 8.31 10.93
CA TYR A 449 -36.49 6.99 10.81
C TYR A 449 -36.34 6.29 12.17
N PRO A 450 -36.66 4.98 12.28
CA PRO A 450 -37.28 4.15 11.24
C PRO A 450 -38.77 4.46 11.05
N GLY A 451 -39.18 4.65 9.79
CA GLY A 451 -40.59 4.71 9.43
C GLY A 451 -41.25 3.33 9.40
N ARG A 452 -42.56 3.29 9.10
CA ARG A 452 -43.35 2.02 9.04
C ARG A 452 -42.76 0.99 8.09
N ALA A 453 -42.27 1.41 6.91
CA ALA A 453 -41.66 0.50 5.93
C ALA A 453 -40.40 -0.23 6.45
N HIS A 454 -39.78 0.29 7.51
CA HIS A 454 -38.58 -0.27 8.13
C HIS A 454 -38.88 -0.91 9.50
N THR A 455 -40.16 -1.11 9.82
CA THR A 455 -40.61 -1.67 11.11
C THR A 455 -41.28 -3.02 10.88
N PHE A 456 -40.87 -4.04 11.64
CA PHE A 456 -41.50 -5.35 11.62
C PHE A 456 -42.58 -5.41 12.71
N GLU A 457 -43.82 -5.72 12.31
CA GLU A 457 -44.91 -5.97 13.26
C GLU A 457 -44.81 -7.40 13.79
N SER A 458 -45.16 -7.62 15.06
CA SER A 458 -45.38 -8.98 15.55
C SER A 458 -46.64 -9.53 14.90
N GLU A 459 -46.57 -10.71 14.27
CA GLU A 459 -47.80 -11.45 13.94
C GLU A 459 -48.62 -11.61 15.24
N GLY A 460 -49.90 -11.23 15.18
CA GLY A 460 -50.81 -11.28 16.33
C GLY A 460 -50.89 -12.69 16.94
N PRO A 461 -51.42 -12.83 18.17
CA PRO A 461 -51.44 -14.12 18.86
C PRO A 461 -52.18 -15.17 18.02
N ALA A 462 -51.53 -16.34 17.89
CA ALA A 462 -51.99 -17.52 17.15
C ALA A 462 -53.32 -18.10 17.66
#